data_AF-A0A6A4Q1F1-F1
#
_entry.id   AF-A0A6A4Q1F1-F1
#
_cell.length_a   1.000
_cell.length_b   1.000
_cell.length_c   1.000
_cell.angle_alpha   90.00
_cell.angle_beta   90.00
_cell.angle_gamma   90.00
#
_symmetry.space_group_name_H-M   'P 1'
#
loop_
_entity.id
_entity.type
_entity.pdbx_description
1 polymer ?
#
loop_
_entity_poly.entity_id
_entity_poly.type
_entity_poly.pdbx_seq_one_letter_code
_entity_poly.pdbx_strand_id
1 'polypeptide(L)'
;MLAFSGCYFGGGEKERLELREIRKRWTTLPRKHGKCPLTPHEVGLMLGALGFTNDTYLYVASGEIYGGDETMKPLKDLFDNTGTN
;
A
#
# COMPACT_ATOMS: atom_id res chain seq x y z
N MET A 1 2.06 -7.23 6.24
CA MET A 1 2.78 -7.35 4.95
C MET A 1 1.80 -7.80 3.88
N LEU A 2 1.69 -7.03 2.79
CA LEU A 2 0.67 -7.14 1.73
C LEU A 2 0.62 -8.52 1.05
N ALA A 3 1.79 -9.13 0.81
CA ALA A 3 1.89 -10.47 0.24
C ALA A 3 1.11 -11.54 1.00
N PHE A 4 0.88 -11.35 2.30
CA PHE A 4 0.13 -12.28 3.15
C PHE A 4 -1.36 -11.97 3.28
N SER A 5 -1.81 -10.79 2.81
CA SER A 5 -3.22 -10.37 2.91
C SER A 5 -4.13 -11.04 1.88
N GLY A 6 -3.57 -11.57 0.79
CA GLY A 6 -4.35 -12.18 -0.30
C GLY A 6 -5.06 -11.16 -1.22
N CYS A 7 -5.09 -9.88 -0.85
CA CYS A 7 -5.74 -8.80 -1.59
C CYS A 7 -4.88 -8.30 -2.76
N TYR A 8 -5.52 -7.55 -3.66
CA TYR A 8 -4.90 -6.92 -4.83
C TYR A 8 -5.27 -5.45 -4.84
N PHE A 9 -4.33 -4.59 -5.20
CA PHE A 9 -4.41 -3.13 -5.04
C PHE A 9 -4.42 -2.37 -6.37
N GLY A 10 -4.66 -3.08 -7.48
CA GLY A 10 -4.80 -2.47 -8.79
C GLY A 10 -3.49 -2.39 -9.59
N GLY A 11 -2.41 -3.04 -9.15
CA GLY A 11 -1.13 -3.12 -9.87
C GLY A 11 -1.14 -4.11 -11.05
N GLY A 12 -2.33 -4.45 -11.56
CA GLY A 12 -2.52 -5.27 -12.76
C GLY A 12 -1.97 -6.70 -12.65
N GLU A 13 -1.57 -7.26 -13.80
CA GLU A 13 -1.06 -8.62 -13.88
C GLU A 13 0.32 -8.76 -13.22
N LYS A 14 1.15 -7.71 -13.28
CA LYS A 14 2.47 -7.65 -12.64
C LYS A 14 2.35 -7.90 -11.14
N GLU A 15 1.47 -7.15 -10.46
CA GLU A 15 1.19 -7.36 -9.03
C GLU A 15 0.78 -8.82 -8.75
N ARG A 16 -0.13 -9.37 -9.56
CA ARG A 16 -0.65 -10.73 -9.34
C ARG A 16 0.41 -11.81 -9.49
N LEU A 17 1.31 -11.66 -10.46
CA LEU A 17 2.40 -12.61 -10.73
C LEU A 17 3.46 -12.55 -9.63
N GLU A 18 3.93 -11.35 -9.27
CA GLU A 18 4.96 -11.21 -8.25
C GLU A 18 4.45 -11.60 -6.86
N LEU A 19 3.24 -11.19 -6.48
CA LEU A 19 2.63 -11.61 -5.22
C LEU A 19 2.39 -13.13 -5.17
N ARG A 20 2.12 -13.78 -6.31
CA ARG A 20 2.00 -15.24 -6.39
C ARG A 20 3.34 -15.91 -6.09
N GLU A 21 4.44 -15.45 -6.68
CA GLU A 21 5.78 -15.99 -6.41
C GLU A 21 6.21 -15.77 -4.96
N ILE A 22 5.96 -14.59 -4.40
CA ILE A 22 6.25 -14.30 -2.99
C ILE A 22 5.45 -15.24 -2.08
N ARG A 23 4.15 -15.44 -2.35
CA ARG A 23 3.30 -16.34 -1.55
C ARG A 23 3.76 -17.80 -1.60
N LYS A 24 4.27 -18.29 -2.73
CA LYS A 24 4.81 -19.66 -2.85
C LYS A 24 5.96 -19.94 -1.88
N ARG A 25 6.79 -18.93 -1.60
CA ARG A 25 7.95 -19.05 -0.71
C ARG A 25 7.55 -19.30 0.76
N TRP A 26 6.31 -19.00 1.12
CA TRP A 26 5.86 -19.01 2.51
C TRP A 26 4.71 -20.02 2.70
N THR A 27 5.08 -21.28 2.93
CA THR A 27 4.16 -22.43 3.02
C THR A 27 3.28 -22.46 4.27
N THR A 28 3.71 -21.78 5.35
CA THR A 28 3.11 -21.89 6.69
C THR A 28 2.65 -20.55 7.29
N LEU A 29 2.66 -19.45 6.52
CA LEU A 29 2.16 -18.21 7.08
C LEU A 29 0.65 -18.31 7.33
N PRO A 30 0.18 -17.86 8.52
CA PRO A 30 -1.21 -17.99 8.85
C PRO A 30 -2.03 -17.21 7.82
N ARG A 31 -2.91 -17.90 7.09
CA ARG A 31 -4.09 -17.29 6.44
C ARG A 31 -5.07 -16.82 7.53
N LYS A 32 -4.58 -16.17 8.59
CA LYS A 32 -5.39 -15.68 9.69
C LYS A 32 -6.05 -14.42 9.21
N HIS A 33 -7.26 -14.54 8.66
CA HIS A 33 -8.34 -13.55 8.72
C HIS A 33 -7.90 -12.08 8.82
N GLY A 34 -6.92 -11.68 8.01
CA GLY A 34 -6.40 -10.34 7.99
C GLY A 34 -7.32 -9.55 7.08
N LYS A 35 -7.91 -8.48 7.60
CA LYS A 35 -8.58 -7.50 6.74
C LYS A 35 -7.56 -7.00 5.71
N CYS A 36 -8.00 -6.72 4.48
CA CYS A 36 -7.12 -6.09 3.51
C CYS A 36 -6.53 -4.82 4.13
N PRO A 37 -5.21 -4.61 4.07
CA PRO A 37 -4.65 -3.33 4.44
C PRO A 37 -5.25 -2.24 3.56
N LEU A 38 -5.30 -1.03 4.11
CA LEU A 38 -5.88 0.12 3.44
C LEU A 38 -5.09 0.47 2.17
N THR A 39 -5.81 0.94 1.15
CA THR A 39 -5.22 1.54 -0.04
C THR A 39 -4.53 2.87 0.31
N PRO A 40 -3.56 3.36 -0.48
CA PRO A 40 -2.93 4.67 -0.25
C PRO A 40 -3.96 5.80 -0.13
N HIS A 41 -5.06 5.73 -0.89
CA HIS A 41 -6.15 6.68 -0.81
C HIS A 41 -6.90 6.62 0.53
N GLU A 42 -7.26 5.41 0.99
CA GLU A 42 -7.93 5.22 2.28
C GLU A 42 -7.03 5.62 3.47
N VAL A 43 -5.73 5.36 3.38
CA VAL A 43 -4.75 5.81 4.38
C VAL A 43 -4.74 7.34 4.44
N GLY A 44 -4.73 8.01 3.28
CA GLY A 44 -4.77 9.47 3.23
C GLY A 44 -6.01 10.06 3.89
N LEU A 45 -7.18 9.51 3.59
CA LEU A 45 -8.44 9.93 4.23
C LEU A 45 -8.45 9.64 5.74
N MET A 46 -7.91 8.50 6.16
CA MET A 46 -7.81 8.14 7.57
C MET A 46 -6.89 9.11 8.33
N LEU A 47 -5.74 9.50 7.75
CA LEU A 47 -4.83 10.47 8.34
C LEU A 47 -5.50 11.85 8.46
N GLY A 48 -6.21 12.29 7.42
CA GLY A 48 -7.00 13.53 7.48
C GLY A 48 -8.06 13.49 8.60
N ALA A 49 -8.77 12.36 8.75
CA ALA A 49 -9.77 12.18 9.81
C ALA A 49 -9.16 12.16 11.22
N LEU A 50 -7.89 11.77 11.36
CA LEU A 50 -7.16 11.82 12.63
C LEU A 50 -6.62 13.23 12.96
N GLY A 51 -6.80 14.21 12.07
CA GLY A 51 -6.39 15.60 12.29
C GLY A 51 -4.99 15.93 11.78
N PHE A 52 -4.38 15.07 10.96
CA PHE A 52 -3.14 15.42 10.26
C PHE A 52 -3.43 16.44 9.17
N THR A 53 -2.61 17.49 9.12
CA THR A 53 -2.69 18.54 8.11
C THR A 53 -1.87 18.18 6.88
N ASN A 54 -2.19 18.79 5.73
CA ASN A 54 -1.49 18.55 4.46
C ASN A 54 0.03 18.82 4.52
N ASP A 55 0.47 19.69 5.44
CA ASP A 55 1.89 20.02 5.71
C ASP A 55 2.66 18.91 6.47
N THR A 56 2.00 17.83 6.88
CA THR A 56 2.64 16.73 7.60
C THR A 56 3.64 15.99 6.70
N TYR A 57 4.87 15.82 7.18
CA TYR A 57 5.87 15.00 6.50
C TYR A 57 5.52 13.52 6.55
N LEU A 58 5.23 12.93 5.39
CA LEU A 58 4.92 11.52 5.27
C LEU A 58 6.08 10.78 4.60
N TYR A 59 6.65 9.78 5.29
CA TYR A 59 7.67 8.90 4.72
C TYR A 59 7.04 7.57 4.34
N VAL A 60 7.05 7.24 3.05
CA VAL A 60 6.40 6.03 2.54
C VAL A 60 7.43 5.07 1.96
N ALA A 61 7.44 3.85 2.52
CA ALA A 61 8.14 2.71 1.93
C ALA A 61 7.16 1.97 1.00
N SER A 62 7.23 2.28 -0.30
CA SER A 62 6.43 1.60 -1.32
C SER A 62 7.34 0.76 -2.22
N GLY A 63 6.85 -0.41 -2.63
CA GLY A 63 7.53 -1.22 -3.65
C GLY A 63 6.96 -0.94 -5.03
N GLU A 64 7.79 -1.05 -6.08
CA GLU A 64 7.34 -0.89 -7.48
C GLU A 64 6.19 -1.83 -7.88
N ILE A 65 6.05 -2.95 -7.17
CA ILE A 65 4.99 -3.96 -7.34
C ILE A 65 3.59 -3.35 -7.26
N TYR A 66 3.44 -2.23 -6.54
CA TYR A 66 2.15 -1.59 -6.31
C TYR A 66 1.76 -0.58 -7.39
N GLY A 67 2.60 -0.32 -8.40
CA GLY A 67 2.37 0.76 -9.37
C GLY A 67 3.20 2.01 -9.07
N GLY A 68 4.14 1.92 -8.11
CA GLY A 68 5.08 2.98 -7.79
C GLY A 68 4.38 4.31 -7.52
N ASP A 69 4.84 5.36 -8.20
CA ASP A 69 4.31 6.72 -8.10
C ASP A 69 2.83 6.86 -8.48
N GLU A 70 2.32 6.06 -9.42
CA GLU A 70 0.94 6.19 -9.91
C GLU A 70 -0.07 5.87 -8.81
N THR A 71 0.16 4.80 -8.06
CA THR A 71 -0.64 4.42 -6.87
C THR A 71 -0.47 5.37 -5.69
N MET A 72 0.66 6.09 -5.63
CA MET A 72 0.93 7.04 -4.56
C MET A 72 0.30 8.40 -4.82
N LYS A 73 -0.03 8.71 -6.08
CA LYS A 73 -0.64 9.97 -6.48
C LYS A 73 -1.83 10.40 -5.60
N PRO A 74 -2.82 9.55 -5.28
CA PRO A 74 -3.93 9.96 -4.42
C PRO A 74 -3.53 10.35 -2.99
N LEU A 75 -2.41 9.81 -2.49
CA LEU A 75 -1.86 10.19 -1.19
C LEU A 75 -1.05 11.49 -1.27
N LYS A 76 -0.29 11.68 -2.36
CA LYS A 76 0.44 12.92 -2.67
C LYS A 76 -0.49 14.10 -2.90
N ASP A 77 -1.66 13.86 -3.49
CA ASP A 77 -2.68 14.89 -3.69
C ASP A 77 -3.33 15.34 -2.35
N LEU A 78 -3.22 14.53 -1.29
CA LEU A 78 -3.72 14.84 0.05
C LEU A 78 -2.66 15.45 0.98
N PHE A 79 -1.39 15.15 0.77
CA PHE A 79 -0.27 15.64 1.58
C PHE A 79 0.83 16.20 0.68
N ASP A 80 1.15 17.48 0.85
CA ASP A 80 2.13 18.17 0.00
C ASP A 80 3.57 17.70 0.28
N ASN A 81 3.83 17.25 1.52
CA ASN A 81 5.16 16.88 2.01
C ASN A 81 5.39 15.36 2.09
N THR A 82 5.17 14.62 0.99
CA THR A 82 5.45 13.18 0.94
C THR A 82 6.83 12.85 0.38
N GLY A 83 7.66 12.14 1.14
CA GLY A 83 8.94 11.57 0.69
C GLY A 83 8.84 10.06 0.46
N THR A 84 9.37 9.59 -0.66
CA THR A 84 9.58 8.15 -0.95
C THR A 84 11.07 7.85 -0.94
N ASN A 85 11.47 6.75 -0.30
CA ASN A 85 12.84 6.21 -0.36
C ASN A 85 12.94 5.12 -1.42
#